data_AF-A0AA40JQ49-F1
#
_entry.id   AF-A0AA40JQ49-F1
#
_cell.length_a   1.000
_cell.length_b   1.000
_cell.length_c   1.000
_cell.angle_alpha   90.00
_cell.angle_beta   90.00
_cell.angle_gamma   90.00
#
_symmetry.space_group_name_H-M   'P 1'
#
loop_
_entity.id
_entity.type
_entity.pdbx_description
1 polymer ?
#
loop_
_entity_poly.entity_id
_entity_poly.type
_entity_poly.pdbx_seq_one_letter_code
_entity_poly.pdbx_strand_id
1 'polypeptide(L)'
;PLQGIERHVDLGFVGEPVGVNPAILHSLAAQGFIPVVAPIALGADGHTYNINADTMAGAIASACGASRFFLLTDVAGVLDKAGELMTDLDPARIAALKADGTIKGGMIPKVETCVNAVEQGVDAAVILDGRVPHA
;
A
#
# COMPACT_ATOMS: atom_id res chain seq x y z
N PRO A 1 0.31 -30.47 16.74
CA PRO A 1 -0.05 -31.03 15.42
C PRO A 1 0.00 -29.91 14.35
N LEU A 2 1.09 -29.90 13.58
CA LEU A 2 1.34 -29.09 12.37
C LEU A 2 1.09 -27.57 12.48
N GLN A 3 1.92 -26.89 13.27
CA GLN A 3 2.23 -25.47 13.05
C GLN A 3 3.53 -25.39 12.25
N GLY A 4 3.56 -24.59 11.18
CA GLY A 4 4.80 -24.15 10.55
C GLY A 4 5.20 -24.82 9.24
N ILE A 5 4.25 -25.17 8.37
CA ILE A 5 4.59 -25.30 6.94
C ILE A 5 4.03 -24.05 6.26
N GLU A 6 4.86 -23.01 6.12
CA GLU A 6 4.66 -22.06 5.03
C GLU A 6 4.76 -22.86 3.74
N ARG A 7 3.62 -23.36 3.26
CA ARG A 7 3.51 -23.82 1.88
C ARG A 7 3.77 -22.57 1.06
N HIS A 8 4.90 -22.53 0.38
CA HIS A 8 5.09 -21.65 -0.76
C HIS A 8 3.96 -21.98 -1.73
N VAL A 9 2.89 -21.19 -1.67
CA VAL A 9 1.77 -21.32 -2.59
C VAL A 9 2.29 -20.75 -3.90
N ASP A 10 2.42 -21.60 -4.90
CA ASP A 10 2.71 -21.14 -6.26
C ASP A 10 1.47 -20.38 -6.76
N LEU A 11 1.57 -19.05 -6.75
CA LEU A 11 0.54 -18.15 -7.23
C LEU A 11 0.67 -17.88 -8.75
N GLY A 12 1.63 -18.51 -9.43
CA GLY A 12 1.96 -18.23 -10.83
C GLY A 12 2.62 -16.86 -10.98
N PHE A 13 2.13 -16.05 -11.94
CA PHE A 13 2.67 -14.73 -12.27
C PHE A 13 2.17 -13.63 -11.31
N VAL A 14 2.37 -13.83 -10.01
CA VAL A 14 2.12 -12.83 -8.97
C VAL A 14 3.45 -12.43 -8.35
N GLY A 15 3.70 -11.12 -8.22
CA GLY A 15 5.00 -10.62 -7.78
C GLY A 15 4.90 -9.45 -6.80
N GLU A 16 6.07 -9.04 -6.31
CA GLU A 16 6.25 -7.90 -5.41
C GLU A 16 7.23 -6.89 -6.02
N PRO A 17 7.07 -5.57 -5.79
CA PRO A 17 8.01 -4.58 -6.28
C PRO A 17 9.40 -4.75 -5.66
N VAL A 18 10.42 -4.98 -6.50
CA VAL A 18 11.84 -4.97 -6.09
C VAL A 18 12.52 -3.62 -6.25
N GLY A 19 11.91 -2.72 -7.04
CA GLY A 19 12.39 -1.39 -7.30
C GLY A 19 11.49 -0.64 -8.27
N VAL A 20 11.48 0.69 -8.18
CA VAL A 20 10.71 1.58 -9.04
C VAL A 20 11.64 2.63 -9.63
N ASN A 21 11.56 2.85 -10.94
CA ASN A 21 12.20 3.98 -11.61
C ASN A 21 11.16 5.09 -11.84
N PRO A 22 11.19 6.19 -11.08
CA PRO A 22 10.17 7.24 -11.16
C PRO A 22 10.42 8.25 -12.29
N ALA A 23 11.49 8.11 -13.08
CA ALA A 23 11.92 9.14 -14.05
C ALA A 23 10.83 9.53 -15.06
N ILE A 24 10.08 8.53 -15.56
CA ILE A 24 8.97 8.79 -16.50
C ILE A 24 7.81 9.51 -15.82
N LEU A 25 7.52 9.17 -14.55
CA LEU A 25 6.45 9.80 -13.77
C LEU A 25 6.76 11.28 -13.53
N HIS A 26 8.00 11.59 -13.13
CA HIS A 26 8.45 12.97 -12.98
C HIS A 26 8.41 13.76 -14.29
N SER A 27 8.83 13.14 -15.40
CA SER A 27 8.82 13.78 -16.71
C SER A 27 7.41 14.14 -17.19
N LEU A 28 6.44 13.25 -16.95
CA LEU A 28 5.03 13.47 -17.28
C LEU A 28 4.41 14.54 -16.37
N ALA A 29 4.65 14.44 -15.06
CA ALA A 29 4.13 15.41 -14.09
C ALA A 29 4.66 16.83 -14.34
N ALA A 30 5.95 16.97 -14.67
CA ALA A 30 6.55 18.27 -15.03
C ALA A 30 5.94 18.91 -16.27
N GLN A 31 5.30 18.12 -17.14
CA GLN A 31 4.59 18.57 -18.34
C GLN A 31 3.08 18.77 -18.11
N GLY A 32 2.60 18.61 -16.88
CA GLY A 32 1.18 18.77 -16.52
C GLY A 32 0.30 17.57 -16.84
N PHE A 33 0.88 16.41 -17.15
CA PHE A 33 0.11 15.17 -17.31
C PHE A 33 -0.16 14.51 -15.96
N ILE A 34 -1.27 13.77 -15.89
CA ILE A 34 -1.62 12.91 -14.76
C ILE A 34 -1.35 11.45 -15.18
N PRO A 35 -0.29 10.81 -14.66
CA PRO A 35 0.01 9.41 -14.98
C PRO A 35 -1.05 8.48 -14.39
N VAL A 36 -1.53 7.53 -15.20
CA VAL A 36 -2.39 6.42 -14.76
C VAL A 36 -1.61 5.13 -14.97
N VAL A 37 -1.30 4.42 -13.88
CA VAL A 37 -0.40 3.26 -13.89
C VAL A 37 -1.19 1.98 -13.61
N ALA A 38 -1.04 0.98 -14.48
CA ALA A 38 -1.56 -0.37 -14.22
C ALA A 38 -0.61 -1.16 -13.31
N PRO A 39 -1.11 -1.97 -12.36
CA PRO A 39 -0.27 -2.65 -11.36
C PRO A 39 0.35 -3.95 -11.92
N ILE A 40 1.14 -3.79 -12.98
CA ILE A 40 1.82 -4.87 -13.68
C ILE A 40 3.30 -4.50 -13.81
N ALA A 41 4.20 -5.46 -13.60
CA ALA A 41 5.64 -5.23 -13.70
C ALA A 41 6.37 -6.32 -14.49
N LEU A 42 7.55 -5.96 -14.99
CA LEU A 42 8.50 -6.88 -15.60
C LEU A 42 9.37 -7.52 -14.52
N GLY A 43 9.50 -8.85 -14.55
CA GLY A 43 10.45 -9.60 -13.73
C GLY A 43 11.85 -9.64 -14.34
N ALA A 44 12.85 -9.97 -13.53
CA ALA A 44 14.24 -10.12 -13.99
C ALA A 44 14.43 -11.26 -15.02
N ASP A 45 13.47 -12.19 -15.07
CA ASP A 45 13.38 -13.29 -16.03
C ASP A 45 12.68 -12.91 -17.34
N GLY A 46 12.23 -11.66 -17.47
CA GLY A 46 11.50 -11.17 -18.64
C GLY A 46 10.01 -11.52 -18.66
N HIS A 47 9.49 -12.18 -17.61
CA HIS A 47 8.06 -12.42 -17.47
C HIS A 47 7.33 -11.20 -16.91
N THR A 48 6.02 -11.17 -17.10
CA THR A 48 5.14 -10.11 -16.59
C THR A 48 4.40 -10.61 -15.36
N TYR A 49 4.39 -9.82 -14.29
CA TYR A 49 3.79 -10.17 -13.01
C TYR A 49 2.67 -9.21 -12.66
N ASN A 50 1.57 -9.77 -12.14
CA ASN A 50 0.51 -9.02 -11.50
C ASN A 50 0.93 -8.67 -10.07
N ILE A 51 0.83 -7.40 -9.70
CA ILE A 51 1.19 -6.90 -8.37
C ILE A 51 -0.10 -6.40 -7.69
N ASN A 52 -0.18 -6.55 -6.38
CA ASN A 52 -1.24 -5.89 -5.62
C ASN A 52 -1.17 -4.36 -5.85
N ALA A 53 -2.30 -3.74 -6.18
CA ALA A 53 -2.35 -2.31 -6.53
C ALA A 53 -1.95 -1.40 -5.36
N ASP A 54 -2.34 -1.75 -4.12
CA ASP A 54 -1.96 -0.99 -2.93
C ASP A 54 -0.43 -1.02 -2.78
N THR A 55 0.17 -2.22 -2.84
CA THR A 55 1.63 -2.42 -2.75
C THR A 55 2.39 -1.69 -3.85
N MET A 56 1.93 -1.78 -5.10
CA MET A 56 2.52 -1.06 -6.23
C MET A 56 2.45 0.45 -6.02
N ALA A 57 1.29 0.97 -5.61
CA ALA A 57 1.09 2.39 -5.38
C ALA A 57 1.96 2.92 -4.23
N GLY A 58 2.09 2.15 -3.14
CA GLY A 58 2.99 2.47 -2.03
C GLY A 58 4.45 2.56 -2.49
N ALA A 59 4.92 1.57 -3.25
CA ALA A 59 6.29 1.57 -3.79
C ALA A 59 6.56 2.74 -4.75
N ILE A 60 5.58 3.10 -5.59
CA ILE A 60 5.67 4.27 -6.46
C ILE A 60 5.72 5.57 -5.64
N ALA A 61 4.86 5.69 -4.62
CA ALA A 61 4.83 6.87 -3.76
C ALA A 61 6.17 7.07 -3.04
N SER A 62 6.75 6.01 -2.48
CA SER A 62 8.09 6.02 -1.89
C SER A 62 9.16 6.49 -2.88
N ALA A 63 9.20 5.88 -4.07
CA ALA A 63 10.21 6.18 -5.08
C ALA A 63 10.10 7.62 -5.62
N CYS A 64 8.89 8.17 -5.66
CA CYS A 64 8.66 9.55 -6.05
C CYS A 64 8.92 10.56 -4.91
N GLY A 65 9.15 10.12 -3.67
CA GLY A 65 9.23 11.01 -2.51
C GLY A 65 7.94 11.80 -2.31
N ALA A 66 6.79 11.12 -2.44
CA ALA A 66 5.49 11.78 -2.43
C ALA A 66 5.20 12.41 -1.05
N SER A 67 4.66 13.63 -1.04
CA SER A 67 4.20 14.24 0.22
C SER A 67 2.98 13.53 0.80
N ARG A 68 2.15 12.90 -0.04
CA ARG A 68 0.96 12.17 0.41
C ARG A 68 0.75 10.91 -0.42
N PHE A 69 0.43 9.82 0.25
CA PHE A 69 -0.03 8.58 -0.36
C PHE A 69 -1.46 8.28 0.08
N PHE A 70 -2.38 8.13 -0.87
CA PHE A 70 -3.80 7.89 -0.60
C PHE A 70 -4.20 6.48 -1.03
N LEU A 71 -4.81 5.73 -0.11
CA LEU A 71 -5.48 4.46 -0.39
C LEU A 71 -6.99 4.63 -0.27
N LEU A 72 -7.67 4.57 -1.41
CA LEU A 72 -9.13 4.56 -1.48
C LEU A 72 -9.63 3.14 -1.21
N THR A 73 -10.53 2.98 -0.26
CA THR A 73 -11.12 1.68 0.12
C THR A 73 -12.64 1.80 0.29
N ASP A 74 -13.31 0.70 0.56
CA ASP A 74 -14.75 0.60 0.84
C ASP A 74 -15.10 0.65 2.34
N VAL A 75 -14.18 1.14 3.17
CA VAL A 75 -14.35 1.32 4.62
C VAL A 75 -13.89 2.72 5.04
N ALA A 76 -14.39 3.23 6.16
CA ALA A 76 -14.09 4.59 6.64
C ALA A 76 -12.60 4.85 6.93
N GLY A 77 -11.84 3.80 7.24
CA GLY A 77 -10.45 3.88 7.66
C GLY A 77 -10.15 2.82 8.71
N VAL A 78 -9.19 3.11 9.60
CA VAL A 78 -8.90 2.24 10.75
C VAL A 78 -9.88 2.56 11.87
N LEU A 79 -10.68 1.58 12.29
CA LEU A 79 -11.63 1.72 13.39
C LEU A 79 -11.06 1.10 14.68
N ASP A 80 -11.38 1.69 15.82
CA ASP A 80 -11.08 1.09 17.12
C ASP A 80 -12.08 -0.04 17.48
N LYS A 81 -11.94 -0.62 18.68
CA LYS A 81 -12.83 -1.69 19.16
C LYS A 81 -14.26 -1.21 19.46
N ALA A 82 -14.48 0.09 19.61
CA ALA A 82 -15.80 0.70 19.76
C ALA A 82 -16.45 1.04 18.41
N GLY A 83 -15.69 0.95 17.31
CA GLY A 83 -16.14 1.31 15.96
C GLY A 83 -15.88 2.77 15.60
N GLU A 84 -15.11 3.50 16.41
CA GLU A 84 -14.77 4.90 16.17
C GLU A 84 -13.57 5.02 15.22
N LEU A 85 -13.61 6.00 14.32
CA LEU A 85 -12.53 6.24 13.36
C LEU A 85 -11.28 6.77 14.06
N MET A 86 -10.18 6.05 13.90
CA MET A 86 -8.87 6.45 14.38
C MET A 86 -8.17 7.32 13.32
N THR A 87 -7.64 8.45 13.76
CA THR A 87 -6.85 9.39 12.94
C THR A 87 -5.46 9.56 13.54
N ASP A 88 -4.52 10.08 12.74
CA ASP A 88 -3.15 10.40 13.15
C ASP A 88 -2.42 9.26 13.88
N LEU A 89 -2.38 8.09 13.22
CA LEU A 89 -1.68 6.91 13.72
C LEU A 89 -0.21 6.90 13.29
N ASP A 90 0.69 6.76 14.26
CA ASP A 90 2.10 6.49 13.99
C ASP A 90 2.38 4.97 13.81
N PRO A 91 3.53 4.58 13.22
CA PRO A 91 3.88 3.17 13.03
C PRO A 91 3.88 2.32 14.31
N ALA A 92 4.28 2.90 15.45
CA ALA A 92 4.31 2.19 16.72
C ALA A 92 2.89 1.88 17.23
N ARG A 93 1.97 2.83 17.07
CA ARG A 93 0.56 2.66 17.40
C ARG A 93 -0.10 1.63 16.48
N ILE A 94 0.21 1.65 15.19
CA ILE A 94 -0.27 0.63 14.23
C ILE A 94 0.22 -0.76 14.64
N ALA A 95 1.49 -0.91 15.01
CA ALA A 95 2.04 -2.17 15.49
C ALA A 95 1.31 -2.69 16.75
N ALA A 96 1.03 -1.81 17.71
CA ALA A 96 0.25 -2.16 18.90
C ALA A 96 -1.19 -2.59 18.55
N LEU A 97 -1.85 -1.89 17.63
CA LEU A 97 -3.23 -2.20 17.18
C LEU A 97 -3.32 -3.50 16.37
N LYS A 98 -2.24 -3.90 15.68
CA LYS A 98 -2.13 -5.21 15.07
C LYS A 98 -1.99 -6.30 16.14
N ALA A 99 -1.10 -6.09 17.12
CA ALA A 99 -0.82 -7.05 18.17
C ALA A 99 -2.04 -7.30 19.08
N ASP A 100 -2.85 -6.28 19.34
CA ASP A 100 -4.04 -6.37 20.19
C ASP A 100 -5.32 -6.84 19.46
N GLY A 101 -5.20 -7.13 18.15
CA GLY A 101 -6.26 -7.65 17.29
C GLY A 101 -7.27 -6.62 16.81
N THR A 102 -7.05 -5.32 17.03
CA THR A 102 -7.92 -4.25 16.49
C THR A 102 -7.82 -4.22 14.96
N ILE A 103 -6.61 -4.16 14.42
CA ILE A 103 -6.36 -4.25 12.98
C ILE A 103 -6.29 -5.72 12.57
N LYS A 104 -7.18 -6.14 11.67
CA LYS A 104 -7.32 -7.54 11.26
C LYS A 104 -7.76 -7.69 9.81
N GLY A 105 -7.61 -8.90 9.27
CA GLY A 105 -8.05 -9.26 7.92
C GLY A 105 -7.37 -8.41 6.84
N GLY A 106 -8.12 -8.01 5.81
CA GLY A 106 -7.62 -7.22 4.69
C GLY A 106 -7.10 -5.82 5.05
N MET A 107 -7.35 -5.33 6.27
CA MET A 107 -6.77 -4.06 6.72
C MET A 107 -5.27 -4.18 7.04
N ILE A 108 -4.79 -5.37 7.45
CA ILE A 108 -3.37 -5.60 7.76
C ILE A 108 -2.47 -5.22 6.57
N PRO A 109 -2.65 -5.78 5.36
CA PRO A 109 -1.78 -5.44 4.23
C PRO A 109 -1.89 -3.97 3.80
N LYS A 110 -3.06 -3.34 4.00
CA LYS A 110 -3.25 -1.90 3.71
C LYS A 110 -2.43 -1.02 4.64
N VAL A 111 -2.52 -1.25 5.96
CA VAL A 111 -1.73 -0.46 6.91
C VAL A 111 -0.23 -0.76 6.81
N GLU A 112 0.16 -1.99 6.49
CA GLU A 112 1.56 -2.34 6.23
C GLU A 112 2.11 -1.59 5.02
N THR A 113 1.33 -1.50 3.95
CA THR A 113 1.71 -0.70 2.77
C THR A 113 1.90 0.77 3.13
N CYS A 114 0.98 1.36 3.92
CA CYS A 114 1.11 2.74 4.40
C CYS A 114 2.34 2.96 5.28
N VAL A 115 2.58 2.07 6.24
CA VAL A 115 3.76 2.15 7.13
C VAL A 115 5.04 2.04 6.31
N ASN A 116 5.15 1.06 5.42
CA ASN A 116 6.32 0.88 4.56
C ASN A 116 6.57 2.12 3.69
N ALA A 117 5.52 2.75 3.15
CA ALA A 117 5.65 3.96 2.35
C ALA A 117 6.21 5.13 3.17
N VAL A 118 5.69 5.34 4.38
CA VAL A 118 6.14 6.41 5.27
C VAL A 118 7.59 6.19 5.73
N GLU A 119 7.94 4.96 6.11
CA GLU A 119 9.31 4.61 6.50
C GLU A 119 10.32 4.77 5.35
N GLN A 120 9.86 4.72 4.11
CA GLN A 120 10.67 4.94 2.89
C GLN A 120 10.66 6.38 2.38
N GLY A 121 10.08 7.33 3.13
CA GLY A 121 10.21 8.76 2.87
C GLY A 121 8.96 9.45 2.32
N VAL A 122 7.80 8.80 2.33
CA VAL A 122 6.51 9.50 2.13
C VAL A 122 6.14 10.26 3.41
N ASP A 123 5.78 11.55 3.31
CA ASP A 123 5.52 12.33 4.53
C ASP A 123 4.30 11.82 5.33
N ALA A 124 3.24 11.40 4.65
CA ALA A 124 2.07 10.78 5.28
C ALA A 124 1.28 9.90 4.31
N ALA A 125 0.72 8.81 4.83
CA ALA A 125 -0.21 7.94 4.11
C ALA A 125 -1.61 8.02 4.74
N VAL A 126 -2.65 7.96 3.90
CA VAL A 126 -4.05 8.14 4.29
C VAL A 126 -4.89 7.01 3.71
N ILE A 127 -5.68 6.35 4.55
CA ILE A 127 -6.70 5.38 4.14
C ILE A 127 -8.06 6.07 4.25
N LEU A 128 -8.84 6.09 3.17
CA LEU A 128 -10.13 6.79 3.12
C LEU A 128 -11.19 6.00 2.36
N ASP A 129 -12.46 6.30 2.65
CA ASP A 129 -13.60 5.70 1.96
C ASP A 129 -13.81 6.33 0.59
N GLY A 130 -13.39 5.62 -0.46
CA GLY A 130 -13.52 6.05 -1.86
C GLY A 130 -14.95 6.05 -2.39
N ARG A 131 -15.95 5.61 -1.61
CA ARG A 131 -17.38 5.66 -1.99
C ARG A 131 -18.01 7.01 -1.67
N VAL A 132 -17.39 7.81 -0.81
CA VAL A 132 -17.87 9.14 -0.46
C VAL A 132 -17.58 10.10 -1.62
N PRO A 133 -18.59 10.84 -2.14
CA PRO A 133 -18.36 11.83 -3.18
C PRO A 133 -17.36 12.90 -2.72
N HIS A 134 -16.39 13.24 -3.58
CA HIS A 134 -15.33 14.21 -3.31
C HIS A 134 -14.39 13.83 -2.15
N ALA A 135 -14.21 12.53 -1.91
CA ALA A 135 -13.20 12.01 -1.00
C ALA A 135 -11.77 12.29 -1.48
#